data_AF-G0J3I3-F1
#
_entry.id   AF-G0J3I3-F1
#
_cell.length_a   1.000
_cell.length_b   1.000
_cell.length_c   1.000
_cell.angle_alpha   90.00
_cell.angle_beta   90.00
_cell.angle_gamma   90.00
#
_symmetry.space_group_name_H-M   'P 1'
#
loop_
_entity.id
_entity.type
_entity.pdbx_description
1 polymer ?
#
loop_
_entity_poly.entity_id
_entity_poly.type
_entity_poly.pdbx_seq_one_letter_code
_entity_poly.pdbx_strand_id
1 'polypeptide(L)'
;MEKSIETIWKEGFMKNEALVGPKVTNLYNQKSIHFIDKYKRMFKTNLNAIAIGSVVVLVASFFLGIPIMGVGLFLVSAGVFIVNKRLSKGLDCIDENVNSYQYLKSFRSWLDDQISVNTKMARFYYPLIFLSTIMGFWFSSKNGQQLSETVMNELMVKYPDLTVVFGMPLIGLFAMVLILAVLALFGGKIYHWDLNIVYGRVIRKLDELISDMEDLRAE
;
A
#
# COMPACT_ATOMS: atom_id res chain seq x y z
N MET A 1 -51.37 23.31 8.81
CA MET A 1 -51.06 24.19 7.66
C MET A 1 -50.02 23.47 6.84
N GLU A 2 -50.46 22.92 5.70
CA GLU A 2 -49.58 22.26 4.74
C GLU A 2 -48.59 23.28 4.18
N LYS A 3 -47.33 22.89 3.99
CA LYS A 3 -46.27 23.78 3.49
C LYS A 3 -46.72 24.39 2.16
N SER A 4 -46.49 25.70 1.99
CA SER A 4 -46.85 26.36 0.73
C SER A 4 -46.06 25.72 -0.42
N ILE A 5 -46.66 25.72 -1.61
CA ILE A 5 -45.99 25.21 -2.83
C ILE A 5 -44.63 25.90 -3.01
N GLU A 6 -44.52 27.19 -2.66
CA GLU A 6 -43.26 27.92 -2.70
C GLU A 6 -42.23 27.40 -1.69
N THR A 7 -42.64 26.99 -0.48
CA THR A 7 -41.75 26.37 0.50
C THR A 7 -41.29 24.98 0.06
N ILE A 8 -42.17 24.20 -0.57
CA ILE A 8 -41.83 22.88 -1.14
C ILE A 8 -40.86 23.04 -2.31
N TRP A 9 -41.08 24.03 -3.17
CA TRP A 9 -40.18 24.36 -4.27
C TRP A 9 -38.83 24.88 -3.77
N LYS A 10 -38.80 25.79 -2.78
CA LYS A 10 -37.56 26.27 -2.17
C LYS A 10 -36.79 25.15 -1.47
N GLU A 11 -37.46 24.27 -0.72
CA GLU A 11 -36.81 23.12 -0.08
C GLU A 11 -36.31 22.08 -1.11
N GLY A 12 -37.03 21.90 -2.21
CA GLY A 12 -36.63 21.05 -3.33
C GLY A 12 -35.42 21.58 -4.11
N PHE A 13 -35.33 22.91 -4.29
CA PHE A 13 -34.20 23.58 -4.95
C PHE A 13 -32.99 23.77 -4.04
N MET A 14 -33.19 23.99 -2.73
CA MET A 14 -32.09 24.16 -1.76
C MET A 14 -31.34 22.85 -1.46
N LYS A 15 -31.94 21.70 -1.80
CA LYS A 15 -31.17 20.48 -2.08
C LYS A 15 -30.68 20.58 -3.51
N ASN A 16 -29.47 21.11 -3.71
CA ASN A 16 -28.74 21.22 -4.99
C ASN A 16 -28.60 19.89 -5.80
N GLU A 17 -29.29 18.82 -5.40
CA GLU A 17 -29.36 17.50 -6.03
C GLU A 17 -30.56 17.33 -6.96
N ALA A 18 -31.48 18.30 -7.03
CA ALA A 18 -32.70 18.22 -7.85
C ALA A 18 -32.48 18.48 -9.35
N LEU A 19 -31.26 18.80 -9.79
CA LEU A 19 -30.97 19.08 -11.21
C LEU A 19 -31.05 17.82 -12.09
N VAL A 20 -30.91 16.63 -11.50
CA VAL A 20 -31.06 15.35 -12.22
C VAL A 20 -32.21 14.55 -11.58
N GLY A 21 -33.19 14.12 -12.39
CA GLY A 21 -34.42 13.50 -11.87
C GLY A 21 -34.18 12.31 -10.91
N PRO A 22 -35.12 12.02 -10.00
CA PRO A 22 -34.91 11.12 -8.84
C PRO A 22 -34.42 9.69 -9.17
N LYS A 23 -34.73 9.18 -10.37
CA LYS A 23 -34.20 7.89 -10.84
C LYS A 23 -32.70 7.92 -11.12
N VAL A 24 -32.20 9.03 -11.67
CA VAL A 24 -30.78 9.18 -12.04
C VAL A 24 -29.92 9.34 -10.78
N THR A 25 -30.37 10.14 -9.81
CA THR A 25 -29.70 10.29 -8.51
C THR A 25 -29.58 8.96 -7.76
N ASN A 26 -30.62 8.12 -7.81
CA ASN A 26 -30.58 6.79 -7.20
C ASN A 26 -29.56 5.85 -7.88
N LEU A 27 -29.43 5.92 -9.21
CA LEU A 27 -28.44 5.13 -9.95
C LEU A 27 -26.99 5.53 -9.58
N TYR A 28 -26.70 6.83 -9.45
CA TYR A 28 -25.38 7.30 -9.01
C TYR A 28 -25.08 6.88 -7.56
N ASN A 29 -26.06 6.94 -6.67
CA ASN A 29 -25.93 6.46 -5.28
C ASN A 29 -25.58 4.97 -5.25
N GLN A 30 -26.32 4.13 -5.99
CA GLN A 30 -25.99 2.71 -6.07
C GLN A 30 -24.62 2.45 -6.70
N LYS A 31 -24.27 3.18 -7.77
CA LYS A 31 -22.99 3.02 -8.47
C LYS A 31 -21.79 3.37 -7.57
N SER A 32 -21.89 4.46 -6.80
CA SER A 32 -20.83 4.89 -5.87
C SER A 32 -20.66 3.92 -4.70
N ILE A 33 -21.76 3.45 -4.10
CA ILE A 33 -21.78 2.41 -3.07
C ILE A 33 -21.11 1.13 -3.58
N HIS A 34 -21.56 0.61 -4.73
CA HIS A 34 -20.99 -0.61 -5.30
C HIS A 34 -19.49 -0.48 -5.64
N PHE A 35 -19.06 0.69 -6.12
CA PHE A 35 -17.66 0.96 -6.41
C PHE A 35 -16.81 0.93 -5.13
N ILE A 36 -17.22 1.67 -4.10
CA ILE A 36 -16.47 1.76 -2.85
C ILE A 36 -16.49 0.41 -2.11
N ASP A 37 -17.61 -0.31 -2.10
CA ASP A 37 -17.68 -1.67 -1.53
C ASP A 37 -16.73 -2.65 -2.20
N LYS A 38 -16.65 -2.60 -3.53
CA LYS A 38 -15.71 -3.42 -4.29
C LYS A 38 -14.27 -3.08 -3.90
N TYR A 39 -13.96 -1.79 -3.74
CA TYR A 39 -12.65 -1.36 -3.25
C TYR A 39 -12.38 -1.88 -1.83
N LYS A 40 -13.31 -1.65 -0.88
CA LYS A 40 -13.21 -2.10 0.52
C LYS A 40 -12.91 -3.61 0.58
N ARG A 41 -13.61 -4.42 -0.22
CA ARG A 41 -13.37 -5.86 -0.34
C ARG A 41 -11.96 -6.18 -0.86
N MET A 42 -11.55 -5.56 -1.96
CA MET A 42 -10.23 -5.77 -2.56
C MET A 42 -9.11 -5.39 -1.58
N PHE A 43 -9.24 -4.25 -0.91
CA PHE A 43 -8.28 -3.79 0.10
C PHE A 43 -8.18 -4.75 1.29
N LYS A 44 -9.32 -5.25 1.80
CA LYS A 44 -9.37 -6.24 2.88
C LYS A 44 -8.73 -7.57 2.48
N THR A 45 -8.99 -8.05 1.27
CA THR A 45 -8.34 -9.26 0.73
C THR A 45 -6.83 -9.08 0.62
N ASN A 46 -6.37 -7.92 0.12
CA ASN A 46 -4.94 -7.62 0.03
C ASN A 46 -4.27 -7.60 1.41
N LEU A 47 -4.91 -6.96 2.40
CA LEU A 47 -4.40 -6.92 3.77
C LEU A 47 -4.31 -8.32 4.40
N ASN A 48 -5.32 -9.16 4.19
CA ASN A 48 -5.31 -10.55 4.65
C ASN A 48 -4.25 -11.38 3.93
N ALA A 49 -4.02 -11.15 2.63
CA ALA A 49 -2.99 -11.82 1.86
C ALA A 49 -1.58 -11.46 2.37
N ILE A 50 -1.34 -10.19 2.73
CA ILE A 50 -0.08 -9.78 3.38
C ILE A 50 0.12 -10.52 4.71
N ALA A 51 -0.91 -10.60 5.55
CA ALA A 51 -0.83 -11.30 6.83
C ALA A 51 -0.51 -12.78 6.66
N ILE A 52 -1.30 -13.50 5.86
CA ILE A 52 -1.13 -14.94 5.63
C ILE A 52 0.20 -15.20 4.92
N GLY A 53 0.50 -14.45 3.87
CA GLY A 53 1.74 -14.57 3.10
C GLY A 53 2.98 -14.36 3.96
N SER A 54 2.95 -13.40 4.90
CA SER A 54 4.06 -13.17 5.82
C SER A 54 4.36 -14.37 6.72
N VAL A 55 3.31 -15.04 7.23
CA VAL A 55 3.45 -16.25 8.05
C VAL A 55 3.96 -17.42 7.21
N VAL A 56 3.43 -17.59 5.99
CA VAL A 56 3.87 -18.64 5.06
C VAL A 56 5.35 -18.47 4.70
N VAL A 57 5.78 -17.25 4.35
CA VAL A 57 7.18 -16.93 4.05
C VAL A 57 8.07 -17.17 5.26
N LEU A 58 7.63 -16.77 6.46
CA LEU A 58 8.37 -17.03 7.69
C LEU A 58 8.59 -18.52 7.89
N VAL A 59 7.54 -19.35 7.84
CA VAL A 59 7.65 -20.80 8.02
C VAL A 59 8.53 -21.43 6.94
N ALA A 60 8.32 -21.07 5.66
CA ALA A 60 9.12 -21.58 4.56
C ALA A 60 10.61 -21.23 4.70
N SER A 61 10.94 -20.06 5.25
CA SER A 61 12.33 -19.63 5.43
C SER A 61 13.15 -20.55 6.33
N PHE A 62 12.53 -21.16 7.35
CA PHE A 62 13.20 -22.12 8.23
C PHE A 62 13.53 -23.42 7.49
N PHE A 63 12.60 -23.91 6.66
CA PHE A 63 12.84 -25.11 5.83
C PHE A 63 13.90 -24.88 4.76
N LEU A 64 14.03 -23.63 4.29
CA LEU A 64 15.02 -23.24 3.28
C LEU A 64 16.39 -22.84 3.86
N GLY A 65 16.56 -22.83 5.19
CA GLY A 65 17.83 -22.46 5.83
C GLY A 65 18.16 -20.95 5.78
N ILE A 66 17.14 -20.10 5.59
CA ILE A 66 17.25 -18.63 5.52
C ILE A 66 16.36 -17.91 6.56
N PRO A 67 16.34 -18.35 7.84
CA PRO A 67 15.39 -17.85 8.83
C PRO A 67 15.51 -16.34 9.11
N ILE A 68 16.72 -15.77 9.01
CA ILE A 68 16.94 -14.34 9.21
C ILE A 68 16.18 -13.51 8.17
N MET A 69 16.14 -13.97 6.91
CA MET A 69 15.34 -13.32 5.88
C MET A 69 13.85 -13.39 6.23
N GLY A 70 13.35 -14.58 6.59
CA GLY A 70 11.94 -14.78 6.90
C GLY A 70 11.47 -13.94 8.07
N VAL A 71 12.25 -13.88 9.16
CA VAL A 71 11.97 -13.03 10.32
C VAL A 71 11.95 -11.56 9.93
N GLY A 72 12.95 -11.09 9.18
CA GLY A 72 13.01 -9.70 8.72
C GLY A 72 11.81 -9.31 7.85
N LEU A 73 11.47 -10.13 6.85
CA LEU A 73 10.32 -9.91 5.98
C LEU A 73 8.98 -10.00 6.74
N PHE A 74 8.88 -10.90 7.72
CA PHE A 74 7.71 -11.01 8.59
C PHE A 74 7.51 -9.73 9.41
N LEU A 75 8.56 -9.21 10.06
CA LEU A 75 8.48 -7.99 10.86
C LEU A 75 8.08 -6.78 10.00
N VAL A 76 8.67 -6.64 8.81
CA VAL A 76 8.29 -5.59 7.86
C VAL A 76 6.82 -5.72 7.44
N SER A 77 6.40 -6.92 7.04
CA SER A 77 5.02 -7.18 6.59
C SER A 77 4.01 -6.97 7.72
N ALA A 78 4.36 -7.36 8.96
CA ALA A 78 3.56 -7.12 10.15
C ALA A 78 3.40 -5.62 10.42
N GLY A 79 4.47 -4.83 10.27
CA GLY A 79 4.42 -3.37 10.38
C GLY A 79 3.47 -2.75 9.36
N VAL A 80 3.58 -3.15 8.08
CA VAL A 80 2.68 -2.73 7.00
C VAL A 80 1.24 -3.12 7.31
N PHE A 81 1.00 -4.36 7.75
CA PHE A 81 -0.32 -4.85 8.12
C PHE A 81 -0.95 -4.04 9.26
N ILE A 82 -0.21 -3.79 10.35
CA ILE A 82 -0.72 -3.07 11.52
C ILE A 82 -1.13 -1.65 11.14
N VAL A 83 -0.29 -0.93 10.40
CA VAL A 83 -0.60 0.45 9.97
C VAL A 83 -1.80 0.46 9.03
N ASN A 84 -1.81 -0.40 8.00
CA ASN A 84 -2.92 -0.43 7.05
C ASN A 84 -4.23 -0.94 7.66
N LYS A 85 -4.17 -1.79 8.69
CA LYS A 85 -5.35 -2.22 9.46
C LYS A 85 -5.93 -1.08 10.29
N ARG A 86 -5.09 -0.16 10.79
CA ARG A 86 -5.57 1.06 11.45
C ARG A 86 -6.20 2.01 10.45
N LEU A 87 -5.55 2.24 9.31
CA LEU A 87 -6.09 3.06 8.22
C LEU A 87 -7.41 2.49 7.68
N SER A 88 -7.56 1.16 7.62
CA SER A 88 -8.79 0.53 7.17
C SER A 88 -10.01 0.89 8.02
N LYS A 89 -9.85 1.20 9.31
CA LYS A 89 -10.96 1.61 10.17
C LYS A 89 -11.57 2.95 9.73
N GLY A 90 -10.78 3.80 9.08
CA GLY A 90 -11.29 5.05 8.50
C GLY A 90 -12.34 4.81 7.41
N LEU A 91 -12.33 3.64 6.75
CA LEU A 91 -13.36 3.27 5.76
C LEU A 91 -14.73 3.03 6.39
N ASP A 92 -14.77 2.62 7.66
CA ASP A 92 -16.01 2.36 8.39
C ASP A 92 -16.67 3.67 8.85
N CYS A 93 -15.91 4.77 8.86
CA CYS A 93 -16.41 6.11 9.21
C CYS A 93 -16.95 6.89 8.00
N ILE A 94 -16.86 6.35 6.79
CA ILE A 94 -17.39 7.00 5.59
C ILE A 94 -18.91 6.76 5.56
N ASP A 95 -19.68 7.81 5.81
CA ASP A 95 -21.14 7.74 5.83
C ASP A 95 -21.69 7.48 4.42
N GLU A 96 -22.43 6.39 4.26
CA GLU A 96 -23.05 5.96 2.99
C GLU A 96 -24.41 6.65 2.77
N ASN A 97 -24.93 7.36 3.78
CA ASN A 97 -26.23 8.06 3.73
C ASN A 97 -26.12 9.51 3.24
N VAL A 98 -24.90 10.01 3.02
CA VAL A 98 -24.68 11.28 2.31
C VAL A 98 -24.86 11.08 0.81
N ASN A 99 -24.98 12.17 0.05
CA ASN A 99 -25.08 12.06 -1.40
C ASN A 99 -23.82 11.45 -2.03
N SER A 100 -23.99 10.83 -3.20
CA SER A 100 -22.90 10.20 -3.98
C SER A 100 -21.63 11.04 -4.08
N TYR A 101 -21.77 12.35 -4.30
CA TYR A 101 -20.61 13.22 -4.48
C TYR A 101 -19.78 13.34 -3.19
N GLN A 102 -20.43 13.62 -2.07
CA GLN A 102 -19.78 13.69 -0.75
C GLN A 102 -19.20 12.33 -0.34
N TYR A 103 -19.90 11.24 -0.69
CA TYR A 103 -19.44 9.88 -0.42
C TYR A 103 -18.13 9.57 -1.18
N LEU A 104 -18.09 9.86 -2.48
CA LEU A 104 -16.90 9.67 -3.32
C LEU A 104 -15.74 10.57 -2.89
N LYS A 105 -15.99 11.85 -2.55
CA LYS A 105 -14.95 12.77 -2.07
C LYS A 105 -14.37 12.35 -0.72
N SER A 106 -15.20 11.86 0.20
CA SER A 106 -14.73 11.35 1.50
C SER A 106 -13.85 10.12 1.32
N PHE A 107 -14.26 9.20 0.44
CA PHE A 107 -13.45 8.05 0.07
C PHE A 107 -12.13 8.44 -0.62
N ARG A 108 -12.15 9.45 -1.49
CA ARG A 108 -10.94 10.00 -2.11
C ARG A 108 -9.97 10.57 -1.08
N SER A 109 -10.47 11.38 -0.13
CA SER A 109 -9.64 11.93 0.93
C SER A 109 -8.98 10.82 1.76
N TRP A 110 -9.75 9.79 2.14
CA TRP A 110 -9.21 8.63 2.84
C TRP A 110 -8.13 7.90 2.02
N LEU A 111 -8.35 7.74 0.71
CA LEU A 111 -7.41 7.08 -0.18
C LEU A 111 -6.09 7.86 -0.29
N ASP A 112 -6.16 9.18 -0.45
CA ASP A 112 -5.00 10.05 -0.51
C ASP A 112 -4.18 10.00 0.81
N ASP A 113 -4.85 9.95 1.96
CA ASP A 113 -4.21 9.76 3.27
C ASP A 113 -3.52 8.39 3.36
N GLN A 114 -4.20 7.32 2.92
CA GLN A 114 -3.64 5.97 2.91
C GLN A 114 -2.38 5.90 2.02
N ILE A 115 -2.43 6.50 0.83
CA ILE A 115 -1.30 6.60 -0.09
C ILE A 115 -0.16 7.39 0.56
N SER A 116 -0.45 8.57 1.13
CA SER A 116 0.56 9.44 1.76
C SER A 116 1.30 8.75 2.91
N VAL A 117 0.57 8.04 3.77
CA VAL A 117 1.18 7.26 4.87
C VAL A 117 2.06 6.15 4.33
N ASN A 118 1.60 5.39 3.34
CA ASN A 118 2.39 4.28 2.79
C ASN A 118 3.58 4.77 1.94
N THR A 119 3.49 5.90 1.25
CA THR A 119 4.63 6.55 0.58
C THR A 119 5.75 6.89 1.57
N LYS A 120 5.41 7.34 2.78
CA LYS A 120 6.39 7.59 3.85
C LYS A 120 6.97 6.28 4.38
N MET A 121 6.12 5.27 4.63
CA MET A 121 6.56 3.95 5.10
C MET A 121 7.50 3.25 4.10
N ALA A 122 7.27 3.43 2.79
CA ALA A 122 8.07 2.83 1.73
C ALA A 122 9.55 3.20 1.78
N ARG A 123 9.86 4.42 2.25
CA ARG A 123 11.24 4.86 2.47
C ARG A 123 11.96 4.06 3.57
N PHE A 124 11.22 3.30 4.38
CA PHE A 124 11.77 2.44 5.42
C PHE A 124 11.65 0.96 5.06
N TYR A 125 10.48 0.50 4.60
CA TYR A 125 10.29 -0.92 4.40
C TYR A 125 11.08 -1.47 3.20
N TYR A 126 11.30 -0.71 2.10
CA TYR A 126 12.14 -1.22 0.99
C TYR A 126 13.60 -1.41 1.43
N PRO A 127 14.26 -0.44 2.09
CA PRO A 127 15.58 -0.68 2.68
C PRO A 127 15.61 -1.87 3.65
N LEU A 128 14.59 -2.02 4.51
CA LEU A 128 14.54 -3.13 5.47
C LEU A 128 14.33 -4.49 4.79
N ILE A 129 13.54 -4.57 3.72
CA ILE A 129 13.40 -5.77 2.88
C ILE A 129 14.76 -6.13 2.30
N PHE A 130 15.44 -5.17 1.66
CA PHE A 130 16.76 -5.40 1.08
C PHE A 130 17.78 -5.87 2.12
N LEU A 131 17.84 -5.20 3.28
CA LEU A 131 18.73 -5.58 4.37
C LEU A 131 18.41 -6.98 4.89
N SER A 132 17.13 -7.31 5.07
CA SER A 132 16.69 -8.64 5.50
C SER A 132 17.11 -9.73 4.51
N THR A 133 17.03 -9.43 3.20
CA THR A 133 17.48 -10.34 2.14
C THR A 133 18.99 -10.53 2.16
N ILE A 134 19.77 -9.45 2.19
CA ILE A 134 21.24 -9.53 2.23
C ILE A 134 21.71 -10.29 3.48
N MET A 135 21.21 -9.94 4.66
CA MET A 135 21.56 -10.62 5.92
C MET A 135 21.10 -12.07 5.91
N GLY A 136 19.91 -12.32 5.36
CA GLY A 136 19.35 -13.66 5.20
C GLY A 136 20.24 -14.59 4.38
N PHE A 137 20.76 -14.13 3.25
CA PHE A 137 21.71 -14.89 2.45
C PHE A 137 23.08 -14.98 3.12
N TRP A 138 23.58 -13.88 3.66
CA TRP A 138 24.92 -13.82 4.26
C TRP A 138 25.09 -14.83 5.41
N PHE A 139 24.08 -14.95 6.26
CA PHE A 139 24.06 -15.89 7.39
C PHE A 139 23.29 -17.19 7.08
N SER A 140 22.94 -17.42 5.82
CA SER A 140 22.33 -18.69 5.41
C SER A 140 23.32 -19.82 5.59
N SER A 141 22.83 -20.95 6.11
CA SER A 141 23.63 -22.16 6.31
C SER A 141 22.91 -23.34 5.69
N LYS A 142 23.66 -24.13 4.91
CA LYS A 142 23.19 -25.39 4.34
C LYS A 142 24.24 -26.44 4.60
N ASN A 143 23.82 -27.56 5.19
CA ASN A 143 24.71 -28.68 5.57
C ASN A 143 25.89 -28.26 6.48
N GLY A 144 25.68 -27.27 7.35
CA GLY A 144 26.70 -26.79 8.29
C GLY A 144 27.69 -25.77 7.73
N GLN A 145 27.70 -25.52 6.41
CA GLN A 145 28.52 -24.49 5.78
C GLN A 145 27.73 -23.21 5.58
N GLN A 146 28.29 -22.08 6.01
CA GLN A 146 27.68 -20.77 5.77
C GLN A 146 28.02 -20.26 4.37
N LEU A 147 27.05 -19.62 3.71
CA LEU A 147 27.27 -19.05 2.38
C LEU A 147 28.36 -17.97 2.39
N SER A 148 28.42 -17.16 3.45
CA SER A 148 29.44 -16.12 3.62
C SER A 148 30.86 -16.68 3.64
N GLU A 149 31.08 -17.82 4.30
CA GLU A 149 32.39 -18.50 4.34
C GLU A 149 32.79 -18.96 2.95
N THR A 150 31.88 -19.58 2.20
CA THR A 150 32.14 -20.02 0.82
C THR A 150 32.52 -18.84 -0.07
N VAL A 151 31.73 -17.77 -0.04
CA VAL A 151 31.98 -16.55 -0.82
C VAL A 151 33.30 -15.89 -0.42
N MET A 152 33.60 -15.82 0.88
CA MET A 152 34.83 -15.20 1.36
C MET A 152 36.07 -16.02 1.00
N ASN A 153 35.99 -17.36 1.09
CA ASN A 153 37.09 -18.23 0.69
C ASN A 153 37.44 -18.06 -0.80
N GLU A 154 36.44 -18.03 -1.68
CA GLU A 154 36.66 -17.78 -3.11
C GLU A 154 37.23 -16.38 -3.37
N LEU A 155 36.72 -15.36 -2.66
CA LEU A 155 37.20 -13.98 -2.79
C LEU A 155 38.63 -13.81 -2.30
N MET A 156 39.02 -14.43 -1.18
CA MET A 156 40.38 -14.34 -0.64
C MET A 156 41.41 -15.04 -1.53
N VAL A 157 41.04 -16.14 -2.19
CA VAL A 157 41.91 -16.81 -3.17
C VAL A 157 42.15 -15.90 -4.38
N LYS A 158 41.13 -15.19 -4.86
CA LYS A 158 41.21 -14.33 -6.04
C LYS A 158 41.80 -12.95 -5.75
N TYR A 159 41.55 -12.42 -4.55
CA TYR A 159 41.94 -11.08 -4.10
C TYR A 159 42.50 -11.16 -2.67
N PRO A 160 43.75 -11.59 -2.48
CA PRO A 160 44.35 -11.79 -1.15
C PRO A 160 44.50 -10.48 -0.36
N ASP A 161 44.67 -9.35 -1.04
CA ASP A 161 44.81 -8.03 -0.40
C ASP A 161 43.45 -7.33 -0.13
N LEU A 162 42.34 -8.05 -0.27
CA LEU A 162 41.00 -7.49 -0.09
C LEU A 162 40.78 -7.07 1.36
N THR A 163 40.44 -5.80 1.57
CA THR A 163 40.13 -5.29 2.91
C THR A 163 38.78 -5.85 3.38
N VAL A 164 38.81 -6.59 4.50
CA VAL A 164 37.62 -7.18 5.13
C VAL A 164 37.28 -6.44 6.42
N VAL A 165 36.01 -6.12 6.60
CA VAL A 165 35.47 -5.44 7.79
C VAL A 165 34.19 -6.18 8.20
N PHE A 166 34.06 -6.57 9.47
CA PHE A 166 32.94 -7.38 9.98
C PHE A 166 32.71 -8.70 9.21
N GLY A 167 33.77 -9.29 8.65
CA GLY A 167 33.68 -10.51 7.85
C GLY A 167 33.20 -10.29 6.41
N MET A 168 32.84 -9.07 6.02
CA MET A 168 32.45 -8.69 4.66
C MET A 168 33.56 -7.90 3.96
N PRO A 169 33.72 -8.04 2.63
CA PRO A 169 34.53 -7.12 1.84
C PRO A 169 34.08 -5.67 2.01
N LEU A 170 35.04 -4.76 2.24
CA LEU A 170 34.76 -3.33 2.41
C LEU A 170 33.97 -2.75 1.22
N ILE A 171 34.31 -3.17 0.00
CA ILE A 171 33.60 -2.74 -1.22
C ILE A 171 32.13 -3.20 -1.24
N GLY A 172 31.84 -4.39 -0.67
CA GLY A 172 30.48 -4.91 -0.54
C GLY A 172 29.66 -4.10 0.47
N LEU A 173 30.28 -3.68 1.58
CA LEU A 173 29.65 -2.80 2.55
C LEU A 173 29.32 -1.42 1.93
N PHE A 174 30.24 -0.84 1.17
CA PHE A 174 29.97 0.41 0.45
C PHE A 174 28.81 0.26 -0.55
N ALA A 175 28.78 -0.82 -1.32
CA ALA A 175 27.68 -1.10 -2.24
C ALA A 175 26.34 -1.27 -1.50
N MET A 176 26.33 -1.96 -0.35
CA MET A 176 25.14 -2.13 0.49
C MET A 176 24.62 -0.77 0.99
N VAL A 177 25.50 0.09 1.52
CA VAL A 177 25.13 1.43 1.99
C VAL A 177 24.60 2.29 0.85
N LEU A 178 25.22 2.23 -0.32
CA LEU A 178 24.77 2.94 -1.52
C LEU A 178 23.35 2.50 -1.90
N ILE A 179 23.08 1.19 -1.97
CA ILE A 179 21.76 0.66 -2.33
C ILE A 179 20.72 1.04 -1.27
N LEU A 180 21.05 0.95 0.02
CA LEU A 180 20.16 1.39 1.10
C LEU A 180 19.80 2.87 0.98
N ALA A 181 20.77 3.73 0.66
CA ALA A 181 20.54 5.15 0.44
C ALA A 181 19.60 5.38 -0.77
N VAL A 182 19.84 4.69 -1.89
CA VAL A 182 18.97 4.76 -3.07
C VAL A 182 17.55 4.30 -2.72
N LEU A 183 17.38 3.17 -2.06
CA LEU A 183 16.06 2.66 -1.68
C LEU A 183 15.34 3.59 -0.69
N ALA A 184 16.06 4.21 0.24
CA ALA A 184 15.47 5.16 1.18
C ALA A 184 15.00 6.45 0.49
N LEU A 185 15.78 6.95 -0.48
CA LEU A 185 15.45 8.17 -1.24
C LEU A 185 14.31 7.92 -2.25
N PHE A 186 14.36 6.81 -2.97
CA PHE A 186 13.43 6.49 -4.05
C PHE A 186 12.25 5.62 -3.62
N GLY A 187 12.22 5.10 -2.39
CA GLY A 187 11.19 4.16 -1.91
C GLY A 187 9.76 4.67 -2.09
N GLY A 188 9.53 5.96 -1.87
CA GLY A 188 8.21 6.56 -2.13
C GLY A 188 7.79 6.50 -3.60
N LYS A 189 8.72 6.70 -4.54
CA LYS A 189 8.45 6.58 -5.98
C LYS A 189 8.19 5.13 -6.39
N ILE A 190 8.96 4.19 -5.82
CA ILE A 190 8.74 2.75 -6.03
C ILE A 190 7.34 2.36 -5.56
N TYR A 191 6.91 2.84 -4.39
CA TYR A 191 5.56 2.59 -3.89
C TYR A 191 4.47 3.09 -4.83
N HIS A 192 4.59 4.30 -5.39
CA HIS A 192 3.62 4.80 -6.37
C HIS A 192 3.57 3.94 -7.63
N TRP A 193 4.71 3.41 -8.07
CA TRP A 193 4.77 2.48 -9.20
C TRP A 193 4.02 1.17 -8.89
N ASP A 194 4.30 0.55 -7.74
CA ASP A 194 3.64 -0.67 -7.27
C ASP A 194 2.12 -0.47 -7.10
N LEU A 195 1.73 0.66 -6.49
CA LEU A 195 0.33 1.04 -6.33
C LEU A 195 -0.37 1.19 -7.68
N ASN A 196 0.27 1.81 -8.66
CA ASN A 196 -0.33 2.03 -9.97
C ASN A 196 -0.54 0.72 -10.75
N ILE A 197 0.36 -0.26 -10.58
CA ILE A 197 0.22 -1.60 -11.19
C ILE A 197 -1.06 -2.28 -10.68
N VAL A 198 -1.32 -2.23 -9.37
CA VAL A 198 -2.43 -2.97 -8.75
C VAL A 198 -3.73 -2.15 -8.74
N TYR A 199 -3.66 -0.89 -8.33
CA TYR A 199 -4.81 -0.03 -8.05
C TYR A 199 -5.01 1.11 -9.07
N GLY A 200 -4.10 1.33 -10.01
CA GLY A 200 -4.16 2.48 -10.93
C GLY A 200 -5.47 2.59 -11.71
N ARG A 201 -6.02 1.45 -12.17
CA ARG A 201 -7.34 1.42 -12.84
C ARG A 201 -8.48 1.82 -11.91
N VAL A 202 -8.39 1.46 -10.63
CA VAL A 202 -9.44 1.75 -9.64
C VAL A 202 -9.39 3.21 -9.22
N ILE A 203 -8.19 3.76 -9.03
CA ILE A 203 -7.98 5.19 -8.74
C ILE A 203 -8.55 6.04 -9.89
N ARG A 204 -8.20 5.72 -11.14
CA ARG A 204 -8.74 6.44 -12.31
C ARG A 204 -10.26 6.35 -12.39
N LYS A 205 -10.84 5.20 -12.07
CA LYS A 205 -12.30 5.04 -12.06
C LYS A 205 -12.96 5.89 -10.96
N LEU A 206 -12.31 6.07 -9.80
CA LEU A 206 -12.77 7.00 -8.78
C LEU A 206 -12.75 8.44 -9.31
N ASP A 207 -11.66 8.84 -9.97
CA ASP A 207 -11.52 10.18 -10.57
C ASP A 207 -12.64 10.45 -11.59
N GLU A 208 -12.89 9.49 -12.49
CA GLU A 208 -13.99 9.56 -13.46
C GLU A 208 -15.35 9.74 -12.77
N LEU A 209 -15.65 8.96 -11.72
CA LEU A 209 -16.93 9.05 -11.01
C LEU A 209 -17.10 10.39 -10.28
N ILE A 210 -16.02 10.99 -9.80
CA ILE A 210 -16.07 12.32 -9.18
C ILE A 210 -16.29 13.38 -10.25
N SER A 211 -15.57 13.32 -11.37
CA SER A 211 -15.73 14.25 -12.49
C SER A 211 -17.14 14.22 -13.07
N ASP A 212 -17.70 13.03 -13.32
CA ASP A 212 -19.08 12.85 -13.80
C ASP A 212 -20.08 13.61 -12.90
N MET A 213 -19.88 13.58 -11.58
CA MET A 213 -20.75 14.25 -10.61
C MET A 213 -20.52 15.76 -10.53
N GLU A 214 -19.32 16.25 -10.84
CA GLU A 214 -18.99 17.68 -10.89
C GLU A 214 -19.59 18.31 -12.15
N ASP A 215 -19.52 17.63 -13.30
CA ASP A 215 -20.12 18.06 -14.55
C ASP A 215 -21.66 18.17 -14.41
N LEU A 216 -22.31 17.16 -13.82
CA LEU A 216 -23.75 17.17 -13.56
C LEU A 216 -24.23 18.26 -12.58
N ARG A 217 -23.33 18.85 -11.79
CA ARG A 217 -23.65 19.97 -10.88
C ARG A 217 -23.41 21.34 -11.53
N ALA A 218 -22.62 21.37 -12.60
CA ALA A 218 -22.29 22.58 -13.34
C ALA A 218 -23.31 22.89 -14.46
N GLU A 219 -24.07 21.87 -14.89
CA GLU A 219 -25.26 21.99 -15.75
C GLU A 219 -26.51 22.44 -14.99
#